data_AF-A0A838NGD9-F1
#
_entry.id   AF-A0A838NGD9-F1
#
_cell.length_a   1.000
_cell.length_b   1.000
_cell.length_c   1.000
_cell.angle_alpha   90.00
_cell.angle_beta   90.00
_cell.angle_gamma   90.00
#
_symmetry.space_group_name_H-M   'P 1'
#
loop_
_entity.id
_entity.type
_entity.pdbx_description
1 polymer ?
#
loop_
_entity_poly.entity_id
_entity_poly.type
_entity_poly.pdbx_seq_one_letter_code
_entity_poly.pdbx_strand_id
1 'polypeptide(L)'
;MTPPAVEEAFLAFLDAVPSLGDSLLVNGDLFDFWFSYSRVVPRRGFHVAAALARLARRLPVLMVGGNHDRWGGDFWSRDLGLRFDPHRLTFQVGRLQVAAIHGDGLTEPRR
;
A
#
# COMPACT_ATOMS: atom_id res chain seq x y z
N MET A 1 9.32 -13.53 -9.36
CA MET A 1 8.83 -12.65 -10.44
C MET A 1 7.33 -12.86 -10.51
N THR A 2 6.57 -11.85 -10.11
CA THR A 2 5.11 -11.85 -10.21
C THR A 2 4.68 -12.19 -11.64
N PRO A 3 3.82 -13.20 -11.86
CA PRO A 3 3.32 -13.51 -13.18
C PRO A 3 2.57 -12.31 -13.77
N PRO A 4 2.71 -11.98 -15.08
CA PRO A 4 2.03 -10.84 -15.70
C PRO A 4 0.51 -10.83 -15.47
N ALA A 5 -0.13 -12.00 -15.50
CA ALA A 5 -1.55 -12.15 -15.25
C ALA A 5 -1.99 -11.68 -13.84
N VAL A 6 -1.10 -11.78 -12.84
CA VAL A 6 -1.39 -11.32 -11.47
C VAL A 6 -1.37 -9.79 -11.40
N GLU A 7 -0.38 -9.15 -12.06
CA GLU A 7 -0.32 -7.69 -12.15
C GLU A 7 -1.54 -7.14 -12.91
N GLU A 8 -1.88 -7.73 -14.05
CA GLU A 8 -3.07 -7.35 -14.83
C GLU A 8 -4.38 -7.50 -14.04
N ALA A 9 -4.55 -8.60 -13.32
CA ALA A 9 -5.71 -8.82 -12.46
C ALA A 9 -5.79 -7.76 -11.34
N PHE A 10 -4.66 -7.41 -10.73
CA PHE A 10 -4.63 -6.39 -9.67
C PHE A 10 -4.95 -4.99 -10.23
N LEU A 11 -4.41 -4.63 -11.40
CA LEU A 11 -4.74 -3.37 -12.07
C LEU A 11 -6.23 -3.29 -12.41
N ALA A 12 -6.81 -4.37 -12.96
CA ALA A 12 -8.25 -4.44 -13.22
C ALA A 12 -9.09 -4.29 -11.95
N PHE A 13 -8.64 -4.88 -10.84
CA PHE A 13 -9.27 -4.67 -9.53
C PHE A 13 -9.24 -3.18 -9.12
N LEU A 14 -8.07 -2.52 -9.20
CA LEU A 14 -7.94 -1.11 -8.85
C LEU A 14 -8.84 -0.20 -9.69
N ASP A 15 -8.98 -0.49 -10.99
CA ASP A 15 -9.88 0.23 -11.89
C ASP A 15 -11.36 0.00 -11.55
N ALA A 16 -11.72 -1.20 -11.08
CA ALA A 16 -13.06 -1.54 -10.66
C ALA A 16 -13.44 -1.00 -9.27
N VAL A 17 -12.47 -0.59 -8.43
CA VAL A 17 -12.76 0.01 -7.11
C VAL A 17 -13.65 1.24 -7.33
N PRO A 18 -14.89 1.27 -6.80
CA PRO A 18 -15.80 2.37 -7.04
C PRO A 18 -15.36 3.64 -6.31
N SER A 19 -15.69 4.81 -6.86
CA SER A 19 -15.48 6.10 -6.19
C SER A 19 -16.43 6.36 -5.01
N LEU A 20 -17.37 5.44 -4.75
CA LEU A 20 -18.42 5.57 -3.72
C LEU A 20 -18.04 4.90 -2.38
N GLY A 21 -16.85 4.30 -2.27
CA GLY A 21 -16.36 3.70 -1.02
C GLY A 21 -15.56 4.67 -0.14
N ASP A 22 -15.51 4.39 1.16
CA ASP A 22 -14.80 5.24 2.14
C ASP A 22 -13.29 5.27 1.91
N SER A 23 -12.67 4.10 1.66
CA SER A 23 -11.22 3.97 1.46
C SER A 23 -10.81 2.61 0.93
N LEU A 24 -9.60 2.53 0.36
CA LEU A 24 -8.88 1.27 0.12
C LEU A 24 -7.79 1.11 1.19
N LEU A 25 -7.73 -0.07 1.83
CA LEU A 25 -6.59 -0.47 2.66
C LEU A 25 -5.74 -1.53 1.94
N VAL A 26 -4.45 -1.26 1.78
CA VAL A 26 -3.43 -2.23 1.37
C VAL A 26 -2.61 -2.63 2.60
N ASN A 27 -2.66 -3.89 3.02
CA ASN A 27 -2.08 -4.34 4.29
C ASN A 27 -0.74 -5.09 4.13
N GLY A 28 0.21 -4.47 3.41
CA GLY A 28 1.59 -4.96 3.25
C GLY A 28 1.77 -6.08 2.22
N ASP A 29 3.04 -6.34 1.89
CA ASP A 29 3.51 -7.35 0.93
C ASP A 29 2.79 -7.30 -0.44
N LEU A 30 2.51 -6.08 -0.91
CA LEU A 30 2.01 -5.82 -2.25
C LEU A 30 3.09 -6.09 -3.32
N PHE A 31 4.36 -5.89 -2.97
CA PHE A 31 5.49 -6.11 -3.86
C PHE A 31 6.42 -7.18 -3.31
N ASP A 32 6.98 -8.02 -4.19
CA ASP A 32 8.03 -8.98 -3.84
C ASP A 32 9.20 -8.28 -3.12
N PHE A 33 9.56 -7.06 -3.55
CA PHE A 33 10.53 -6.17 -2.91
C PHE A 33 10.28 -4.70 -3.31
N TRP A 34 10.13 -3.79 -2.34
CA TRP A 34 10.05 -2.35 -2.60
C TRP A 34 10.99 -1.55 -1.69
N PHE A 35 11.99 -0.91 -2.31
CA PHE A 35 12.93 -0.01 -1.66
C PHE A 35 13.02 1.28 -2.47
N SER A 36 12.41 2.35 -1.97
CA SER A 36 12.53 3.69 -2.55
C SER A 36 13.37 4.60 -1.68
N TYR A 37 14.24 5.36 -2.36
CA TYR A 37 15.09 6.40 -1.78
C TYR A 37 14.82 7.71 -2.52
N SER A 38 15.39 8.81 -2.03
CA SER A 38 15.11 10.16 -2.56
C SER A 38 15.28 10.34 -4.07
N ARG A 39 16.06 9.48 -4.74
CA ARG A 39 16.32 9.57 -6.20
C ARG A 39 16.07 8.26 -6.96
N VAL A 40 15.64 7.21 -6.28
CA VAL A 40 15.53 5.87 -6.88
C VAL A 40 14.23 5.24 -6.43
N VAL A 41 13.43 4.82 -7.42
CA VAL A 41 12.25 3.98 -7.22
C VAL A 41 12.41 2.69 -8.02
N PRO A 42 11.93 1.54 -7.52
CA PRO A 42 11.94 0.30 -8.27
C PRO A 42 11.19 0.46 -9.61
N ARG A 43 11.80 0.00 -10.71
CA ARG A 43 11.13 -0.03 -12.02
C ARG A 43 9.99 -1.05 -12.06
N ARG A 44 10.17 -2.17 -11.37
CA ARG A 44 9.15 -3.24 -11.29
C ARG A 44 8.05 -2.81 -10.34
N GLY A 45 6.80 -3.10 -10.67
CA GLY A 45 5.64 -2.64 -9.89
C GLY A 45 5.29 -1.16 -10.10
N PHE A 46 5.98 -0.47 -11.01
CA PHE A 46 5.71 0.95 -11.30
C PHE A 46 4.27 1.18 -11.80
N HIS A 47 3.73 0.29 -12.63
CA HIS A 47 2.35 0.42 -13.12
C HIS A 47 1.34 0.34 -11.98
N VAL A 48 1.56 -0.57 -11.03
CA VAL A 48 0.76 -0.69 -9.81
C VAL A 48 0.88 0.56 -8.94
N ALA A 49 2.10 1.06 -8.71
CA ALA A 49 2.31 2.29 -7.95
C ALA A 49 1.61 3.50 -8.60
N ALA A 50 1.69 3.62 -9.93
CA ALA A 50 1.00 4.66 -10.68
C ALA A 50 -0.52 4.54 -10.61
N ALA A 51 -1.06 3.32 -10.66
CA ALA A 51 -2.49 3.05 -10.50
C ALA A 51 -2.99 3.43 -9.10
N LEU A 52 -2.22 3.09 -8.05
CA LEU A 52 -2.50 3.51 -6.68
C LEU A 52 -2.47 5.03 -6.52
N ALA A 53 -1.51 5.72 -7.13
CA ALA A 53 -1.46 7.18 -7.11
C ALA A 53 -2.68 7.80 -7.79
N ARG A 54 -3.13 7.24 -8.92
CA ARG A 54 -4.38 7.67 -9.58
C ARG A 54 -5.61 7.41 -8.71
N LEU A 55 -5.64 6.28 -8.02
CA LEU A 55 -6.71 5.94 -7.07
C LEU A 55 -6.73 6.88 -5.86
N ALA A 56 -5.57 7.23 -5.31
CA ALA A 56 -5.44 8.14 -4.18
C ALA A 56 -5.98 9.56 -4.46
N ARG A 57 -6.03 9.97 -5.74
CA ARG A 57 -6.65 11.23 -6.15
C ARG A 57 -8.19 11.22 -6.12
N ARG A 58 -8.81 10.05 -6.08
CA ARG A 58 -10.28 9.88 -6.10
C ARG A 58 -10.85 9.33 -4.79
N LEU A 59 -10.07 8.59 -4.02
CA LEU A 59 -10.47 8.11 -2.69
C LEU A 59 -9.25 7.86 -1.78
N PRO A 60 -9.43 7.90 -0.44
CA PRO A 60 -8.34 7.62 0.49
C PRO A 60 -7.75 6.22 0.31
N VAL A 61 -6.44 6.16 0.07
CA VAL A 61 -5.69 4.90 0.02
C VAL A 61 -4.78 4.83 1.24
N LEU A 62 -5.03 3.86 2.10
CA LEU A 62 -4.23 3.53 3.27
C LEU A 62 -3.32 2.36 2.94
N MET A 63 -2.06 2.41 3.36
CA MET A 63 -1.08 1.37 3.11
C MET A 63 -0.25 1.11 4.36
N VAL A 64 -0.22 -0.14 4.81
CA VAL A 64 0.72 -0.61 5.83
C VAL A 64 1.84 -1.36 5.10
N GLY A 65 3.10 -1.16 5.51
CA GLY A 65 4.22 -1.95 4.98
C GLY A 65 4.25 -3.38 5.53
N GLY A 66 4.64 -4.33 4.70
CA GLY A 66 4.96 -5.70 5.10
C GLY A 66 6.47 -5.95 5.17
N ASN A 67 6.88 -7.21 5.32
CA ASN A 67 8.29 -7.60 5.34
C ASN A 67 9.02 -7.29 4.04
N HIS A 68 8.31 -7.21 2.92
CA HIS A 68 8.90 -7.07 1.60
C HIS A 68 8.89 -5.63 1.06
N ASP A 69 7.99 -4.77 1.57
CA ASP A 69 7.70 -3.47 0.94
C ASP A 69 7.57 -2.29 1.92
N ARG A 70 7.98 -2.45 3.18
CA ARG A 70 7.98 -1.37 4.18
C ARG A 70 8.95 -0.21 3.90
N TRP A 71 9.90 -0.37 2.97
CA TRP A 71 10.95 0.62 2.71
C TRP A 71 10.56 1.63 1.62
N GLY A 72 9.42 2.29 1.83
CA GLY A 72 8.91 3.32 0.94
C GLY A 72 9.45 4.74 1.18
N GLY A 73 10.03 5.01 2.35
CA GLY A 73 10.36 6.38 2.77
C GLY A 73 9.16 7.32 2.59
N ASP A 74 9.40 8.54 2.11
CA ASP A 74 8.34 9.52 1.82
C ASP A 74 7.64 9.29 0.47
N PHE A 75 8.04 8.29 -0.32
CA PHE A 75 7.51 8.10 -1.68
C PHE A 75 5.99 7.90 -1.67
N TRP A 76 5.51 6.97 -0.84
CA TRP A 76 4.08 6.66 -0.77
C TRP A 76 3.27 7.84 -0.25
N SER A 77 3.75 8.51 0.80
CA SER A 77 3.02 9.58 1.47
C SER A 77 3.14 10.92 0.78
N ARG A 78 4.36 11.44 0.59
CA ARG A 78 4.62 12.75 0.01
C ARG A 78 4.40 12.75 -1.51
N ASP A 79 4.94 11.76 -2.21
CA ASP A 79 5.02 11.81 -3.67
C ASP A 79 3.74 11.25 -4.33
N LEU A 80 3.13 10.20 -3.75
CA LEU A 80 1.92 9.58 -4.29
C LEU A 80 0.62 9.91 -3.52
N GLY A 81 0.71 10.55 -2.35
CA GLY A 81 -0.46 11.01 -1.59
C GLY A 81 -1.21 9.91 -0.84
N LEU A 82 -0.58 8.75 -0.60
CA LEU A 82 -1.17 7.67 0.20
C LEU A 82 -0.99 7.94 1.69
N ARG A 83 -1.88 7.40 2.52
CA ARG A 83 -1.62 7.29 3.97
C ARG A 83 -0.79 6.04 4.21
N PHE A 84 0.53 6.20 4.29
CA PHE A 84 1.46 5.10 4.47
C PHE A 84 2.06 5.07 5.88
N ASP A 85 2.15 3.88 6.48
CA ASP A 85 2.98 3.63 7.66
C ASP A 85 3.70 2.28 7.49
N PRO A 86 5.02 2.20 7.76
CA PRO A 86 5.79 0.98 7.56
C PRO A 86 5.39 -0.17 8.51
N HIS A 87 4.64 0.09 9.58
CA HIS A 87 4.37 -0.88 10.64
C HIS A 87 2.90 -0.97 11.04
N ARG A 88 2.20 0.16 11.19
CA ARG A 88 0.83 0.18 11.71
C ARG A 88 0.08 1.44 11.33
N LEU A 89 -1.17 1.28 10.91
CA LEU A 89 -2.13 2.38 10.78
C LEU A 89 -3.28 2.25 11.78
N THR A 90 -3.76 3.39 12.27
CA THR A 90 -5.06 3.46 12.97
C THR A 90 -5.99 4.40 12.21
N PHE A 91 -7.23 3.96 12.02
CA PHE A 91 -8.24 4.74 11.30
C PHE A 91 -9.65 4.36 11.80
N GLN A 92 -10.66 5.11 11.36
CA GLN A 92 -12.05 4.87 11.72
C GLN A 92 -12.80 4.23 10.56
N VAL A 93 -13.67 3.27 10.87
CA VAL A 93 -14.65 2.69 9.93
C VAL A 93 -16.02 2.79 10.60
N GLY A 94 -16.85 3.73 10.16
CA GLY A 94 -18.06 4.11 10.87
C GLY A 94 -17.76 4.54 12.31
N ARG A 95 -18.23 3.76 13.29
CA ARG A 95 -17.98 3.99 14.73
C ARG A 95 -16.83 3.17 15.32
N LEU A 96 -16.21 2.31 14.51
CA LEU A 96 -15.17 1.41 14.96
C LEU A 96 -13.80 2.08 14.79
N GLN A 97 -12.97 2.00 15.83
CA GLN A 97 -11.55 2.32 15.74
C GLN A 97 -10.80 1.05 15.31
N VAL A 98 -10.18 1.09 14.14
CA VAL A 98 -9.49 -0.04 13.52
C VAL A 98 -7.99 0.20 13.57
N ALA A 99 -7.24 -0.85 13.94
CA ALA A 99 -5.79 -0.89 13.81
C ALA A 99 -5.42 -1.92 12.73
N ALA A 100 -4.68 -1.49 11.71
CA ALA A 100 -4.14 -2.35 10.67
C ALA A 100 -2.64 -2.54 10.90
N ILE A 101 -2.22 -3.80 10.85
CA ILE A 101 -0.84 -4.27 10.97
C ILE A 101 -0.71 -5.40 9.95
N HIS A 102 0.42 -5.50 9.24
CA HIS A 102 0.64 -6.56 8.27
C HIS A 102 0.57 -7.96 8.92
N GLY A 103 1.26 -8.15 10.05
CA GLY A 103 1.14 -9.32 10.92
C GLY A 103 2.43 -10.10 11.15
N ASP A 104 3.45 -9.83 10.34
CA ASP A 104 4.81 -10.33 10.49
C ASP A 104 5.43 -10.11 11.88
N GLY A 105 5.31 -8.90 12.42
CA GLY A 105 5.87 -8.50 13.71
C GLY A 105 5.07 -8.94 14.94
N LEU A 106 3.91 -9.58 14.78
CA LEU A 106 3.12 -10.09 15.92
C LEU A 106 3.72 -11.37 16.52
N THR A 107 4.58 -12.05 15.78
CA THR A 107 5.36 -13.21 16.23
C THR A 107 6.76 -12.86 16.75
N GLU A 108 7.20 -11.62 16.60
CA GLU A 108 8.51 -11.18 17.09
C GLU A 108 8.40 -10.74 18.56
N PRO A 109 9.20 -11.29 19.48
CA PRO A 109 9.19 -10.83 20.86
C PRO A 109 9.61 -9.36 20.91
N ARG A 110 8.78 -8.51 21.53
CA ARG A 110 9.18 -7.15 21.90
C ARG A 110 10.44 -7.25 22.77
N ARG A 111 11.59 -6.88 22.22
CA ARG A 111 12.79 -6.58 23.00
C ARG A 111 12.71 -5.17 23.55
#